data_AF-A0A963JTA4-F1
#
_entry.id   AF-A0A963JTA4-F1
#
_cell.length_a   1.000
_cell.length_b   1.000
_cell.length_c   1.000
_cell.angle_alpha   90.00
_cell.angle_beta   90.00
_cell.angle_gamma   90.00
#
_symmetry.space_group_name_H-M   'P 1'
#
loop_
_entity.id
_entity.type
_entity.pdbx_description
1 polymer ?
#
loop_
_entity_poly.entity_id
_entity_poly.type
_entity_poly.pdbx_seq_one_letter_code
_entity_poly.pdbx_strand_id
1 'polypeptide(L)'
;MAKPATLDGYSDQYTVDCERVLVTLLRGLGPWKDSVYLVGGLTPRYLVAARPPAVPAHAGTLDVDIVIDLQILADTEAYHTLEDNLKKMGFERAENEAGKKLSWRWQTRTEHGALMVLELLA
;
A
#
# COMPACT_ATOMS: atom_id res chain seq x y z
N MET A 1 -1.68 2.09 14.11
CA MET A 1 -2.63 3.18 14.42
C MET A 1 -4.02 2.65 14.18
N ALA A 2 -5.02 2.97 14.99
CA ALA A 2 -6.39 2.56 14.70
C ALA A 2 -6.94 3.36 13.51
N LYS A 3 -7.73 2.73 12.63
CA LYS A 3 -8.40 3.45 11.53
C LYS A 3 -9.38 4.48 12.12
N PRO A 4 -9.42 5.72 11.59
CA PRO A 4 -10.39 6.72 12.02
C PRO A 4 -11.83 6.22 11.83
N ALA A 5 -12.70 6.52 12.80
CA ALA A 5 -14.11 6.17 12.75
C ALA A 5 -14.94 7.15 11.91
N THR A 6 -14.43 8.36 11.67
CA THR A 6 -15.09 9.43 10.93
C THR A 6 -14.14 10.04 9.90
N LEU A 7 -14.73 10.71 8.91
CA LEU A 7 -14.03 11.43 7.84
C LEU A 7 -12.97 12.38 8.40
N ASP A 8 -13.32 13.18 9.40
CA ASP A 8 -12.47 14.23 9.97
C ASP A 8 -11.21 13.70 10.69
N GLY A 9 -11.17 12.40 10.99
CA GLY A 9 -9.99 11.77 11.59
C GLY A 9 -8.91 11.39 10.58
N TYR A 10 -9.18 11.48 9.28
CA TYR A 10 -8.18 11.31 8.26
C TYR A 10 -7.44 12.62 7.98
N SER A 11 -6.11 12.57 7.99
CA SER A 11 -5.27 13.69 7.58
C SER A 11 -4.87 13.52 6.11
N ASP A 12 -4.92 14.62 5.36
CA ASP A 12 -4.42 14.69 3.99
C ASP A 12 -2.95 14.26 3.89
N GLN A 13 -2.15 14.53 4.93
CA GLN A 13 -0.73 14.18 4.96
C GLN A 13 -0.52 12.67 4.86
N TYR A 14 -1.33 11.87 5.57
CA TYR A 14 -1.23 10.41 5.47
C TYR A 14 -1.58 9.90 4.09
N THR A 15 -2.57 10.51 3.43
CA THR A 15 -2.93 10.16 2.05
C THR A 15 -1.77 10.45 1.09
N VAL A 16 -1.13 11.62 1.23
CA VAL A 16 0.06 11.98 0.44
C VAL A 16 1.21 11.00 0.69
N ASP A 17 1.40 10.56 1.93
CA ASP A 17 2.43 9.57 2.27
C ASP A 17 2.10 8.17 1.68
N CYS A 18 0.82 7.78 1.64
CA CYS A 18 0.36 6.59 0.91
C CYS A 18 0.70 6.68 -0.58
N GLU A 19 0.48 7.84 -1.22
CA GLU A 19 0.84 8.04 -2.63
C GLU A 19 2.35 7.91 -2.86
N ARG A 20 3.17 8.48 -1.97
CA ARG A 20 4.65 8.34 -2.06
C ARG A 20 5.07 6.88 -1.96
N VAL A 21 4.47 6.13 -1.04
CA VAL A 21 4.71 4.68 -0.90
C VAL A 21 4.31 3.94 -2.18
N LEU A 22 3.14 4.24 -2.75
CA LEU A 22 2.70 3.64 -4.01
C LEU A 22 3.69 3.92 -5.14
N VAL A 23 4.17 5.16 -5.27
CA VAL A 23 5.17 5.53 -6.29
C VAL A 23 6.50 4.80 -6.07
N THR A 24 6.98 4.72 -4.82
CA THR A 24 8.20 3.98 -4.46
C THR A 24 8.05 2.50 -4.81
N LEU A 25 6.93 1.90 -4.44
CA LEU A 25 6.59 0.52 -4.76
C LEU A 25 6.61 0.29 -6.28
N LEU A 26 5.87 1.07 -7.06
CA LEU A 26 5.79 0.90 -8.52
C LEU A 26 7.16 1.06 -9.21
N ARG A 27 8.06 1.90 -8.67
CA ARG A 27 9.43 2.05 -9.17
C ARG A 27 10.32 0.87 -8.82
N GLY A 28 10.17 0.29 -7.63
CA GLY A 28 11.03 -0.81 -7.16
C GLY A 28 10.53 -2.20 -7.50
N LEU A 29 9.28 -2.37 -7.93
CA LEU A 29 8.73 -3.65 -8.38
C LEU A 29 9.39 -4.18 -9.67
N GLY A 30 10.08 -3.33 -10.43
CA GLY A 30 10.78 -3.73 -11.65
C GLY A 30 9.81 -4.33 -12.68
N PRO A 31 10.05 -5.56 -13.17
CA PRO A 31 9.18 -6.20 -14.16
C PRO A 31 7.77 -6.51 -13.62
N TRP A 32 7.58 -6.54 -12.30
CA TRP A 32 6.33 -6.94 -11.67
C TRP A 32 5.28 -5.81 -11.58
N LYS A 33 5.64 -4.58 -11.92
CA LYS A 33 4.74 -3.42 -11.81
C LYS A 33 3.41 -3.60 -12.55
N ASP A 34 3.41 -4.33 -13.67
CA ASP A 34 2.24 -4.53 -14.54
C ASP A 34 1.31 -5.64 -14.02
N SER A 35 1.73 -6.33 -12.95
CA SER A 35 0.97 -7.39 -12.28
C SER A 35 0.47 -6.97 -10.91
N VAL A 36 0.57 -5.68 -10.58
CA VAL A 36 0.11 -5.09 -9.33
C VAL A 36 -1.01 -4.09 -9.61
N TYR A 37 -2.12 -4.24 -8.89
CA TYR A 37 -3.31 -3.43 -9.05
C TYR A 37 -3.64 -2.72 -7.74
N LEU A 38 -3.77 -1.40 -7.78
CA LEU A 38 -4.20 -0.61 -6.63
C LEU A 38 -5.69 -0.89 -6.34
N VAL A 39 -6.00 -1.17 -5.08
CA VAL A 39 -7.37 -1.31 -4.57
C VAL A 39 -7.56 -0.48 -3.31
N GLY A 40 -8.74 -0.55 -2.70
CA GLY A 40 -9.00 0.08 -1.40
C GLY A 40 -9.06 1.61 -1.42
N GLY A 41 -8.73 2.21 -0.26
CA GLY A 41 -9.05 3.60 0.06
C GLY A 41 -8.37 4.65 -0.82
N LEU A 42 -7.20 4.35 -1.38
CA LEU A 42 -6.48 5.28 -2.28
C LEU A 42 -7.06 5.30 -3.70
N THR A 43 -7.75 4.24 -4.12
CA THR A 43 -8.22 4.05 -5.50
C THR A 43 -9.13 5.17 -6.02
N PRO A 44 -10.15 5.66 -5.27
CA PRO A 44 -11.05 6.71 -5.74
C PRO A 44 -10.31 8.00 -6.14
N ARG A 45 -9.15 8.27 -5.56
CA ARG A 45 -8.33 9.43 -5.87
C ARG A 45 -7.86 9.47 -7.32
N TYR A 46 -7.63 8.30 -7.92
CA TYR A 46 -7.17 8.17 -9.31
C TYR A 46 -8.32 7.89 -10.29
N LEU A 47 -9.41 7.27 -9.85
CA LEU A 47 -10.55 6.94 -10.73
C LEU A 47 -11.58 8.06 -10.85
N VAL A 48 -11.83 8.81 -9.78
CA VAL A 48 -12.82 9.90 -9.80
C VAL A 48 -12.15 11.11 -10.44
N ALA A 49 -12.67 11.58 -11.58
CA ALA A 49 -12.14 12.77 -12.26
C ALA A 49 -12.72 14.09 -11.69
N ALA A 50 -13.96 14.07 -11.20
CA ALA A 50 -14.61 15.23 -10.60
C ALA A 50 -13.89 15.67 -9.31
N ARG A 51 -13.95 16.96 -8.99
CA ARG A 51 -13.31 17.57 -7.82
C ARG A 51 -14.30 18.42 -7.03
N PRO A 52 -14.05 18.66 -5.73
CA PRO A 52 -14.85 19.59 -4.96
C PRO A 52 -14.98 20.97 -5.63
N PRO A 53 -16.16 21.62 -5.58
CA PRO A 53 -17.36 21.19 -4.83
C PRO A 53 -18.30 20.24 -5.60
N ALA A 54 -17.99 19.86 -6.85
CA ALA A 54 -18.89 19.03 -7.68
C ALA A 54 -19.10 17.61 -7.11
N VAL A 55 -18.13 17.14 -6.33
CA VAL A 55 -18.20 15.92 -5.50
C VAL A 55 -17.58 16.20 -4.14
N PRO A 56 -17.89 15.43 -3.08
CA PRO A 56 -17.19 15.53 -1.80
C PRO A 56 -15.68 15.35 -1.95
N ALA A 57 -14.90 15.95 -1.05
CA ALA A 57 -13.46 15.69 -0.98
C ALA A 57 -13.20 14.20 -0.69
N HIS A 58 -12.08 13.67 -1.18
CA HIS A 58 -11.66 12.31 -0.86
C HIS A 58 -11.44 12.20 0.65
N ALA A 59 -11.92 11.10 1.23
CA ALA A 59 -11.90 10.93 2.67
C ALA A 59 -10.51 10.74 3.27
N GLY A 60 -9.53 10.39 2.46
CA GLY A 60 -8.20 9.99 2.89
C GLY A 60 -8.07 8.49 3.14
N THR A 61 -6.84 8.06 3.40
CA THR A 61 -6.46 6.67 3.69
C THR A 61 -5.18 6.62 4.53
N LEU A 62 -4.96 5.51 5.23
CA LEU A 62 -3.79 5.25 6.07
C LEU A 62 -2.94 4.06 5.57
N ASP A 63 -3.37 3.40 4.50
CA ASP A 63 -2.80 2.18 3.97
C ASP A 63 -2.79 2.18 2.43
N VAL A 64 -1.90 1.38 1.86
CA VAL A 64 -1.86 1.10 0.42
C VAL A 64 -2.23 -0.36 0.23
N ASP A 65 -3.43 -0.60 -0.31
CA ASP A 65 -3.94 -1.94 -0.60
C ASP A 65 -3.61 -2.29 -2.05
N ILE A 66 -2.94 -3.43 -2.27
CA ILE A 66 -2.65 -3.93 -3.60
C ILE A 66 -3.08 -5.38 -3.79
N VAL A 67 -3.50 -5.69 -5.01
CA VAL A 67 -3.70 -7.05 -5.49
C VAL A 67 -2.55 -7.40 -6.43
N ILE A 68 -2.02 -8.61 -6.31
CA ILE A 68 -0.99 -9.14 -7.21
C ILE A 68 -1.60 -10.25 -8.04
N ASP A 69 -1.31 -10.30 -9.34
CA ASP A 69 -1.71 -11.39 -10.22
C ASP A 69 -1.25 -12.75 -9.66
N LEU A 70 -2.19 -13.68 -9.48
CA LEU A 70 -1.96 -15.02 -8.93
C LEU A 70 -0.91 -15.82 -9.69
N GLN A 71 -0.69 -15.52 -10.99
CA GLN A 71 0.36 -16.18 -11.77
C GLN A 71 1.76 -15.96 -11.18
N ILE A 72 1.98 -14.86 -10.46
CA ILE A 72 3.23 -14.58 -9.72
C ILE A 72 3.38 -15.48 -8.50
N LEU A 73 2.27 -15.82 -7.82
CA LEU A 73 2.29 -16.67 -6.64
C LEU A 73 2.50 -18.15 -6.97
N ALA A 74 2.21 -18.55 -8.21
CA ALA A 74 2.43 -19.91 -8.71
C ALA A 74 3.91 -20.19 -9.03
N ASP A 75 4.72 -19.15 -9.22
CA ASP A 75 6.15 -19.24 -9.49
C ASP A 75 6.98 -18.84 -8.25
N THR A 76 7.75 -19.79 -7.72
CA THR A 76 8.53 -19.59 -6.50
C THR A 76 9.67 -18.57 -6.70
N GLU A 77 10.28 -18.52 -7.89
CA GLU A 77 11.34 -17.54 -8.20
C GLU A 77 10.77 -16.12 -8.32
N ALA A 78 9.57 -16.00 -8.90
CA ALA A 78 8.86 -14.74 -9.02
C ALA A 78 8.57 -14.13 -7.64
N TYR A 79 8.04 -14.95 -6.71
CA TYR A 79 7.78 -14.53 -5.34
C TYR A 79 9.06 -14.14 -4.59
N HIS A 80 10.15 -14.89 -4.75
CA HIS A 80 11.45 -14.53 -4.15
C HIS A 80 11.96 -13.18 -4.66
N THR A 81 11.84 -12.93 -5.96
CA THR A 81 12.25 -11.66 -6.56
C THR A 81 11.43 -10.48 -6.05
N LEU A 82 10.11 -10.67 -5.88
CA LEU A 82 9.22 -9.67 -5.27
C LEU A 82 9.63 -9.36 -3.82
N GLU A 83 9.86 -10.39 -3.01
CA GLU A 83 10.29 -10.25 -1.62
C GLU A 83 11.63 -9.51 -1.52
N ASP A 84 12.60 -9.83 -2.36
CA ASP A 84 13.89 -9.16 -2.38
C ASP A 84 13.78 -7.69 -2.79
N ASN A 85 12.91 -7.38 -3.74
CA ASN A 85 12.63 -6.00 -4.14
C ASN A 85 12.01 -5.21 -2.98
N LEU A 86 11.04 -5.78 -2.26
CA LEU A 86 10.43 -5.17 -1.07
C LEU A 86 11.48 -4.88 0.01
N LYS A 87 12.36 -5.84 0.32
CA LYS A 87 13.46 -5.65 1.28
C LYS A 87 14.43 -4.55 0.85
N LYS A 88 14.81 -4.51 -0.44
CA LYS A 88 15.68 -3.45 -0.99
C LYS A 88 15.06 -2.06 -0.89
N MET A 89 13.74 -1.98 -0.93
CA MET A 89 12.99 -0.74 -0.71
C MET A 89 12.81 -0.38 0.77
N GLY A 90 13.35 -1.16 1.71
CA GLY A 90 13.24 -0.89 3.14
C GLY A 90 11.90 -1.35 3.75
N PHE A 91 11.18 -2.26 3.09
CA PHE A 91 10.05 -2.93 3.71
C PHE A 91 10.50 -4.13 4.53
N GLU A 92 9.82 -4.34 5.65
CA GLU A 92 9.95 -5.51 6.50
C GLU A 92 8.60 -6.21 6.66
N ARG A 93 8.63 -7.49 7.05
CA ARG A 93 7.41 -8.23 7.36
C ARG A 93 6.75 -7.65 8.61
N ALA A 94 5.47 -7.32 8.51
CA ALA A 94 4.70 -6.90 9.67
C ALA A 94 4.40 -8.10 10.59
N GLU A 95 4.25 -7.83 11.88
CA GLU A 95 3.88 -8.81 12.90
C GLU A 95 2.42 -8.62 13.32
N ASN A 96 1.73 -9.71 13.65
CA ASN A 96 0.42 -9.65 14.28
C ASN A 96 0.54 -9.45 15.80
N GLU A 97 -0.59 -9.39 16.50
CA GLU A 97 -0.64 -9.20 17.97
C GLU A 97 0.10 -10.29 18.76
N ALA A 98 0.32 -11.47 18.17
CA ALA A 98 1.07 -12.57 18.76
C ALA A 98 2.58 -12.55 18.40
N GLY A 99 3.08 -11.49 17.75
CA GLY A 99 4.47 -11.37 17.30
C GLY A 99 4.81 -12.27 16.10
N LYS A 100 3.81 -12.84 15.41
CA LYS A 100 4.04 -13.69 14.24
C LYS A 100 4.12 -12.84 12.98
N LYS A 101 5.21 -13.00 12.22
CA LYS A 101 5.39 -12.40 10.89
C LYS A 101 4.32 -12.90 9.91
N LEU A 102 3.73 -11.97 9.17
CA LEU A 102 2.68 -12.24 8.20
C LEU A 102 3.25 -12.29 6.78
N SER A 103 2.95 -13.34 6.01
CA SER A 103 3.46 -13.50 4.64
C SER A 103 2.78 -12.61 3.60
N TRP A 104 1.72 -11.91 3.97
CA TRP A 104 0.98 -11.00 3.08
C TRP A 104 1.02 -9.55 3.55
N ARG A 105 1.58 -9.25 4.73
CA ARG A 105 1.61 -7.90 5.29
C ARG A 105 3.05 -7.43 5.47
N TRP A 106 3.34 -6.29 4.85
CA TRP A 106 4.62 -5.61 4.91
C TRP A 106 4.45 -4.25 5.56
N GLN A 107 5.51 -3.72 6.12
CA GLN A 107 5.51 -2.39 6.70
C GLN A 107 6.82 -1.66 6.41
N THR A 108 6.76 -0.34 6.42
CA THR A 108 7.95 0.52 6.38
C THR A 108 7.66 1.82 7.12
N ARG A 109 8.71 2.58 7.45
CA ARG A 109 8.58 3.94 8.00
C ARG A 109 8.83 4.96 6.91
N THR A 110 7.90 5.88 6.75
CA THR A 110 8.08 7.03 5.85
C THR A 110 9.12 8.00 6.41
N GLU A 111 9.61 8.92 5.58
CA GLU A 111 10.54 9.99 6.00
C GLU A 111 10.03 10.80 7.19
N HIS A 112 8.71 10.92 7.34
CA HIS A 112 8.05 11.63 8.45
C HIS A 112 7.79 10.74 9.67
N GLY A 113 8.33 9.52 9.69
CA GLY A 113 8.24 8.59 10.81
C GLY A 113 6.93 7.80 10.91
N ALA A 114 5.96 8.06 10.03
CA ALA A 114 4.71 7.32 9.99
C ALA A 114 4.93 5.87 9.59
N LEU A 115 4.36 4.93 10.36
CA LEU A 115 4.35 3.51 10.03
C LEU A 115 3.30 3.27 8.95
N MET A 116 3.75 2.82 7.79
CA MET A 116 2.92 2.48 6.65
C MET A 116 2.85 0.97 6.48
N VAL A 117 1.66 0.49 6.12
CA VAL A 117 1.39 -0.93 5.89
C VAL A 117 1.04 -1.15 4.42
N LEU A 118 1.65 -2.19 3.85
CA LEU A 118 1.36 -2.72 2.53
C LEU A 118 0.74 -4.11 2.68
N GLU A 119 -0.45 -4.29 2.15
CA GLU A 119 -1.16 -5.57 2.18
C GLU A 119 -1.22 -6.20 0.79
N LEU A 120 -0.83 -7.46 0.70
CA LEU A 120 -0.97 -8.29 -0.49
C LEU A 120 -2.27 -9.08 -0.35
N LEU A 121 -3.28 -8.70 -1.13
CA LEU A 121 -4.54 -9.42 -1.20
C LEU A 121 -4.49 -10.44 -2.35
N ALA A 122 -5.03 -11.63 -2.10
CA ALA A 122 -5.14 -12.74 -3.06
C ALA A 122 -6.62 -13.08 -3.31
#